data_AF-A0A090AML4-F1
#
_entry.id   AF-A0A090AML4-F1
#
_cell.length_a   1.000
_cell.length_b   1.000
_cell.length_c   1.000
_cell.angle_alpha   90.00
_cell.angle_beta   90.00
_cell.angle_gamma   90.00
#
_symmetry.space_group_name_H-M   'P 1'
#
loop_
_entity.id
_entity.type
_entity.pdbx_description
1 polymer ?
#
loop_
_entity_poly.entity_id
_entity_poly.type
_entity_poly.pdbx_seq_one_letter_code
_entity_poly.pdbx_strand_id
1 'polypeptide(L)' 'MGARQVNNIIKELFAKAGCIGQFSSHSFRKTFAEECRRLFRGDILKIQKALGHSDIRNTIRYLSYNEEEILEVIGSISYT' A
#
# COMPACT_ATOMS: atom_id res chain seq x y z
N MET A 1 18.19 -10.78 14.45
CA MET A 1 16.93 -10.29 15.04
C MET A 1 15.78 -11.12 14.49
N GLY A 2 14.90 -11.64 15.35
CA GLY A 2 13.74 -12.43 14.91
C GLY A 2 12.54 -11.56 14.51
N ALA A 3 11.62 -12.10 13.69
CA ALA A 3 10.41 -11.39 13.25
C ALA A 3 9.54 -10.84 14.42
N ARG A 4 9.57 -11.51 15.56
CA ARG A 4 8.90 -11.06 16.79
C ARG A 4 9.54 -9.82 17.39
N GLN A 5 10.87 -9.74 17.43
CA GLN A 5 11.58 -8.55 17.90
C GLN A 5 11.30 -7.34 17.01
N VAL A 6 11.30 -7.54 15.68
CA VAL A 6 10.98 -6.46 14.73
C VAL A 6 9.57 -5.91 14.96
N ASN A 7 8.59 -6.80 15.15
CA ASN A 7 7.22 -6.36 15.45
C ASN A 7 7.11 -5.61 16.79
N ASN A 8 7.86 -6.02 17.81
CA ASN A 8 7.86 -5.32 19.10
C ASN A 8 8.44 -3.90 18.97
N ILE A 9 9.57 -3.76 18.27
CA ILE A 9 10.18 -2.44 18.00
C ILE A 9 9.21 -1.54 17.24
N ILE A 10 8.55 -2.07 16.20
CA ILE A 10 7.57 -1.30 15.42
C ILE A 10 6.41 -0.84 16.30
N LYS A 11 5.86 -1.70 17.16
CA LYS A 11 4.78 -1.32 18.09
C LYS A 11 5.22 -0.21 19.03
N GLU A 12 6.43 -0.29 19.58
CA GLU A 12 6.99 0.77 20.44
C GLU A 12 7.14 2.10 19.69
N LEU A 13 7.61 2.08 18.44
CA LEU A 13 7.74 3.28 17.62
C LEU A 13 6.38 3.95 17.35
N PHE A 14 5.36 3.16 16.98
CA PHE A 14 4.01 3.69 16.78
C PHE A 14 3.40 4.25 18.07
N ALA A 15 3.63 3.59 19.20
CA ALA A 15 3.18 4.09 20.50
C ALA A 15 3.86 5.42 20.86
N LYS A 16 5.18 5.55 20.63
CA LYS A 16 5.94 6.80 20.84
C LYS A 16 5.51 7.91 19.89
N ALA A 17 5.09 7.58 18.68
CA ALA A 17 4.55 8.53 17.71
C ALA A 17 3.09 8.97 18.01
N GLY A 18 2.47 8.42 19.06
CA GLY A 18 1.08 8.73 19.43
C GLY A 18 0.03 8.12 18.51
N CYS A 19 0.40 7.13 17.69
CA CYS A 19 -0.54 6.46 16.80
C CYS A 19 -1.44 5.50 17.59
N ILE A 20 -2.76 5.63 17.40
CA ILE A 20 -3.77 4.78 18.07
C ILE A 20 -4.17 3.66 17.10
N GLY A 21 -4.03 2.40 17.52
CA GLY A 21 -4.44 1.23 16.72
C GLY A 21 -3.50 0.03 16.82
N GLN A 22 -3.79 -1.01 16.04
CA GLN A 22 -2.93 -2.19 15.93
C GLN A 22 -1.94 -2.04 14.78
N PHE A 23 -0.69 -1.75 15.12
CA PHE A 23 0.39 -1.62 14.16
C PHE A 23 1.36 -2.80 14.22
N SER A 24 1.86 -3.17 13.04
CA SER A 24 2.81 -4.26 12.83
C SER A 24 3.75 -3.90 11.69
N SER A 25 4.77 -4.73 11.46
CA SER A 25 5.60 -4.64 10.25
C SER A 25 4.78 -4.66 8.96
N HIS A 26 3.65 -5.37 8.96
CA HIS A 26 2.75 -5.41 7.82
C HIS A 26 1.97 -4.09 7.62
N SER A 27 1.65 -3.37 8.70
CA SER A 27 1.02 -2.04 8.61
C SER A 27 1.97 -1.03 7.94
N PHE A 28 3.27 -1.11 8.24
CA PHE A 28 4.30 -0.34 7.52
C PHE A 28 4.35 -0.72 6.04
N ARG A 29 4.31 -2.02 5.73
CA ARG A 29 4.33 -2.50 4.33
C ARG A 29 3.14 -1.98 3.53
N LYS A 30 1.94 -1.91 4.13
CA LYS A 30 0.76 -1.30 3.51
C LYS A 30 0.98 0.18 3.22
N THR A 31 1.48 0.93 4.20
CA THR A 31 1.79 2.37 4.04
C THR A 31 2.80 2.61 2.93
N PHE A 32 3.85 1.79 2.86
CA PHE A 32 4.83 1.84 1.79
C PHE A 32 4.21 1.53 0.41
N ALA A 33 3.31 0.54 0.32
CA ALA A 33 2.62 0.21 -0.93
C ALA A 33 1.74 1.37 -1.43
N GLU A 34 0.99 2.03 -0.53
CA GLU A 34 0.19 3.22 -0.86
C GLU A 34 1.05 4.38 -1.34
N GLU A 35 2.19 4.62 -0.70
CA GLU A 35 3.11 5.68 -1.11
C GLU A 35 3.73 5.39 -2.48
N CYS A 36 4.12 4.14 -2.76
CA CYS A 36 4.53 3.73 -4.10
C CYS A 36 3.41 3.94 -5.13
N ARG A 37 2.16 3.61 -4.80
CA ARG A 37 1.01 3.84 -5.68
C ARG A 37 0.88 5.32 -6.04
N ARG A 38 0.96 6.20 -5.05
CA ARG A 38 0.90 7.65 -5.23
C ARG A 38 2.04 8.17 -6.12
N LEU A 39 3.29 7.78 -5.83
CA LEU A 39 4.47 8.25 -6.55
C LEU A 39 4.57 7.69 -7.98
N PHE A 40 4.17 6.44 -8.19
CA PHE A 40 4.18 5.79 -9.50
C PHE A 40 2.88 5.98 -10.29
N ARG A 41 1.95 6.81 -9.80
CA ARG A 41 0.65 7.09 -10.45
C ARG A 41 -0.10 5.80 -10.80
N GLY A 42 -0.12 4.85 -9.88
CA GLY A 42 -0.84 3.58 -10.05
C GLY A 42 -0.17 2.54 -10.95
N ASP A 43 1.07 2.75 -11.41
CA ASP A 43 1.81 1.75 -12.20
C ASP A 43 2.10 0.48 -11.38
N ILE A 44 1.24 -0.53 -11.53
CA ILE A 44 1.26 -1.74 -10.74
C ILE A 44 2.54 -2.57 -10.91
N LEU A 45 3.19 -2.51 -12.07
CA LEU A 45 4.43 -3.25 -12.33
C LEU A 45 5.60 -2.63 -11.57
N LYS A 46 5.68 -1.30 -11.53
CA LYS A 46 6.66 -0.58 -10.70
C LYS A 46 6.42 -0.84 -9.21
N ILE A 47 5.16 -0.81 -8.77
CA ILE A 47 4.79 -1.11 -7.37
C ILE A 47 5.17 -2.56 -7.02
N GLN A 48 4.88 -3.53 -7.89
CA GLN A 48 5.25 -4.93 -7.69
C GLN A 48 6.77 -5.09 -7.52
N LYS A 49 7.54 -4.41 -8.38
CA LYS A 49 9.01 -4.43 -8.31
C LYS A 49 9.52 -3.80 -7.01
N ALA A 50 8.95 -2.68 -6.60
CA ALA A 50 9.30 -2.00 -5.35
C ALA A 50 8.97 -2.85 -4.10
N LEU A 51 7.85 -3.57 -4.12
CA LEU A 51 7.45 -4.48 -3.03
C LEU A 51 8.21 -5.82 -3.04
N GLY A 52 8.96 -6.12 -4.12
CA GLY A 52 9.66 -7.39 -4.28
C GLY A 52 8.72 -8.60 -4.40
N HIS A 53 7.51 -8.39 -4.92
CA HIS A 53 6.55 -9.48 -5.12
C HIS A 53 6.86 -10.25 -6.41
N SER A 54 6.99 -11.58 -6.30
CA SER A 54 7.12 -12.48 -7.46
C SER A 54 5.83 -12.67 -8.24
N ASP A 55 4.68 -12.47 -7.56
CA ASP A 55 3.34 -12.62 -8.13
C ASP A 55 2.56 -11.31 -7.97
N ILE A 56 2.04 -10.79 -9.08
CA ILE A 56 1.26 -9.54 -9.14
C ILE A 56 0.00 -9.59 -8.28
N ARG A 57 -0.60 -10.77 -8.09
CA ARG A 57 -1.80 -10.94 -7.25
C ARG A 57 -1.56 -10.53 -5.80
N ASN A 58 -0.33 -10.71 -5.32
CA ASN A 58 0.06 -10.25 -3.99
C ASN A 58 0.13 -8.73 -3.91
N THR A 59 0.45 -8.03 -5.01
CA THR A 59 0.43 -6.56 -5.11
C THR A 59 -1.00 -6.04 -5.19
N ILE A 60 -1.86 -6.68 -5.98
CA ILE A 60 -3.27 -6.29 -6.14
C ILE A 60 -4.00 -6.24 -4.79
N ARG A 61 -3.69 -7.15 -3.84
CA ARG A 61 -4.27 -7.13 -2.48
C ARG A 61 -4.02 -5.85 -1.68
N TYR A 62 -3.03 -5.04 -2.07
CA TYR A 62 -2.70 -3.77 -1.43
C TYR A 62 -3.22 -2.56 -2.19
N LEU A 63 -3.74 -2.74 -3.40
CA LEU A 63 -4.23 -1.67 -4.24
C LEU A 63 -5.76 -1.73 -4.26
N SER A 64 -6.39 -0.91 -3.42
CA SER A 64 -7.84 -0.69 -3.53
C SER A 64 -8.13 0.09 -4.81
N TYR A 65 -9.16 -0.32 -5.55
CA TYR A 65 -9.64 0.43 -6.71
C TYR A 65 -10.43 1.64 -6.23
N ASN A 66 -10.22 2.80 -6.86
CA ASN A 66 -11.08 3.97 -6.67
C ASN A 66 -12.19 3.93 -7.73
N GLU A 67 -13.38 3.52 -7.32
CA GLU A 67 -14.53 3.35 -8.23
C GLU A 67 -14.98 4.68 -8.85
N GLU A 68 -14.88 5.79 -8.11
CA GLU A 68 -15.19 7.13 -8.61
C GLU A 68 -14.24 7.54 -9.74
N GLU A 69 -12.93 7.33 -9.56
CA GLU A 69 -11.91 7.59 -10.59
C GLU A 69 -12.19 6.79 -11.87
N ILE A 70 -12.61 5.53 -11.73
CA ILE A 70 -12.97 4.67 -12.87
C ILE A 70 -14.20 5.22 -13.61
N LEU A 71 -15.24 5.60 -12.87
CA LEU A 71 -16.47 6.14 -13.45
C LEU A 71 -16.24 7.48 -14.15
N GLU A 72 -15.41 8.37 -13.59
CA GLU A 72 -15.03 9.64 -14.21
C GLU A 72 -14.34 9.42 -15.56
N VAL A 73 -13.38 8.49 -15.62
CA VAL A 73 -12.66 8.18 -16.87
C VAL A 73 -13.63 7.59 -17.92
N ILE A 74 -14.49 6.64 -17.55
CA ILE A 74 -15.50 6.07 -18.47
C ILE A 74 -16.44 7.16 -19.00
N GLY A 75 -16.89 8.07 -18.12
CA GLY A 75 -17.72 9.21 -18.50
C GLY A 75 -17.01 10.12 -19.51
N SER A 76 -15.73 10.44 -19.27
CA SER A 76 -14.96 11.34 -20.14
C SER A 76 -14.80 10.82 -21.58
N ILE A 77 -14.71 9.50 -21.76
CA ILE A 77 -14.56 8.86 -23.08
C ILE A 77 -15.90 8.77 -23.80
N SER A 78 -17.01 8.57 -23.07
CA SER A 78 -18.34 8.35 -23.66
C SER A 78 -18.99 9.61 -24.26
N TYR A 79 -18.43 10.79 -23.99
CA TYR A 79 -18.88 12.08 -24.53
C TYR A 79 -17.96 12.65 -25.63
N THR A 80 -17.01 11.86 -26.14
CA THR A 80 -16.19 12.20 -27.33
C THR A 80 -16.65 11.38 -28.53
#